data_AF-A0A2N5DQ36-F1
#
_entry.id   AF-A0A2N5DQ36-F1
#
_cell.length_a   1.000
_cell.length_b   1.000
_cell.length_c   1.000
_cell.angle_alpha   90.00
_cell.angle_beta   90.00
_cell.angle_gamma   90.00
#
_symmetry.space_group_name_H-M   'P 1'
#
loop_
_entity.id
_entity.type
_entity.pdbx_description
1 polymer ?
#
loop_
_entity_poly.entity_id
_entity_poly.type
_entity_poly.pdbx_seq_one_letter_code
_entity_poly.pdbx_strand_id
1 'polypeptide(L)'
;MPEPSDSDRRKAAQLSETFANVRLVEALERGWEIGFRCQFCGHGKTWRRDVMLGRARGLLNCTMTEIQAKAVCPRCPGRMPIMTFNGVLYPANPAKARWDVMNALLEAGLIPAHYGYGHGGR
;
A
#
# COMPACT_ATOMS: atom_id res chain seq x y z
N MET A 1 0.01 -31.70 6.34
CA MET A 1 -1.01 -30.63 6.23
C MET A 1 -1.54 -30.65 4.81
N PRO A 2 -2.86 -30.74 4.59
CA PRO A 2 -3.43 -30.61 3.25
C PRO A 2 -3.14 -29.21 2.70
N GLU A 3 -2.86 -29.12 1.40
CA GLU A 3 -2.68 -27.83 0.74
C GLU A 3 -3.99 -27.03 0.80
N PRO A 4 -3.96 -25.72 1.12
CA PRO A 4 -5.15 -24.90 1.18
C PRO A 4 -5.86 -24.90 -0.17
N SER A 5 -7.19 -25.08 -0.15
CA SER A 5 -8.00 -25.12 -1.35
C SER A 5 -7.95 -23.78 -2.10
N ASP A 6 -8.24 -23.78 -3.40
CA ASP A 6 -8.27 -22.54 -4.18
C ASP A 6 -9.32 -21.54 -3.65
N SER A 7 -10.38 -22.02 -2.99
CA SER A 7 -11.36 -21.17 -2.32
C SER A 7 -10.75 -20.44 -1.11
N ASP A 8 -9.96 -21.15 -0.30
CA ASP A 8 -9.27 -20.56 0.86
C ASP A 8 -8.21 -19.55 0.43
N ARG A 9 -7.50 -19.84 -0.66
CA ARG A 9 -6.53 -18.90 -1.26
C ARG A 9 -7.20 -17.61 -1.73
N ARG A 10 -8.37 -17.71 -2.37
CA ARG A 10 -9.16 -16.56 -2.81
C ARG A 10 -9.65 -15.72 -1.63
N LYS A 11 -10.16 -16.36 -0.58
CA LYS A 11 -10.57 -15.67 0.65
C LYS A 11 -9.40 -14.94 1.31
N ALA A 12 -8.22 -15.57 1.40
CA ALA A 12 -7.03 -14.96 1.98
C ALA A 12 -6.49 -13.77 1.17
N ALA A 13 -6.78 -13.73 -0.14
CA ALA A 13 -6.45 -12.63 -1.04
C ALA A 13 -7.50 -11.50 -1.03
N GLN A 14 -8.63 -11.67 -0.36
CA GLN A 14 -9.69 -10.67 -0.39
C GLN A 14 -9.31 -9.48 0.51
N LEU A 15 -9.25 -8.29 -0.08
CA LEU A 15 -9.05 -7.05 0.67
C LEU A 15 -10.38 -6.62 1.29
N SER A 16 -10.33 -6.01 2.48
CA SER A 16 -11.50 -5.29 2.99
C SER A 16 -11.82 -4.12 2.06
N GLU A 17 -13.10 -3.79 1.92
CA GLU A 17 -13.55 -2.71 1.04
C GLU A 17 -12.90 -1.36 1.38
N THR A 18 -12.75 -1.08 2.68
CA THR A 18 -12.06 0.12 3.19
C THR A 18 -10.58 0.15 2.82
N PHE A 19 -9.93 -1.00 2.68
CA PHE A 19 -8.51 -1.08 2.32
C PHE A 19 -8.29 -1.09 0.81
N ALA A 20 -9.17 -1.77 0.07
CA ALA A 20 -9.09 -1.97 -1.38
C ALA A 20 -8.99 -0.65 -2.19
N ASN A 21 -9.73 0.37 -1.75
CA ASN A 21 -9.86 1.65 -2.47
C ASN A 21 -8.84 2.71 -2.03
N VAL A 22 -8.03 2.42 -1.00
CA VAL A 22 -7.05 3.38 -0.49
C VAL A 22 -5.89 3.50 -1.46
N ARG A 23 -5.50 4.74 -1.80
CA ARG A 23 -4.30 4.98 -2.61
C ARG A 23 -3.04 4.78 -1.78
N LEU A 24 -1.93 4.41 -2.41
CA LEU A 24 -0.66 4.26 -1.69
C LEU A 24 -0.20 5.57 -1.03
N VAL A 25 -0.47 6.73 -1.62
CA VAL A 25 -0.16 8.02 -1.00
C VAL A 25 -0.99 8.31 0.26
N GLU A 26 -2.24 7.83 0.31
CA GLU A 26 -3.09 7.96 1.51
C GLU A 26 -2.64 6.98 2.61
N ALA A 27 -2.19 5.79 2.23
CA ALA A 27 -1.54 4.88 3.16
C ALA A 27 -0.26 5.50 3.76
N LEU A 28 0.53 6.20 2.94
CA LEU A 28 1.69 6.95 3.39
C LEU A 28 1.31 8.08 4.37
N GLU A 29 0.25 8.84 4.07
CA GLU A 29 -0.29 9.89 4.95
C GLU A 29 -0.69 9.34 6.32
N ARG A 30 -1.34 8.17 6.35
CA ARG A 30 -1.76 7.50 7.59
C ARG A 30 -0.61 6.79 8.30
N GLY A 31 0.60 6.82 7.74
CA GLY A 31 1.77 6.12 8.29
C GLY A 31 1.63 4.60 8.26
N TRP A 32 0.89 4.05 7.30
CA TRP A 32 0.71 2.62 7.17
C TRP A 32 1.97 1.92 6.67
N GLU A 33 2.25 0.75 7.21
CA GLU A 33 3.15 -0.23 6.62
C GLU A 33 2.32 -1.26 5.84
N ILE A 34 2.64 -1.50 4.57
CA ILE A 34 1.89 -2.44 3.73
C ILE A 34 2.65 -3.75 3.64
N GLY A 35 2.09 -4.81 4.23
CA GLY A 35 2.59 -6.17 4.12
C GLY A 35 2.08 -6.85 2.86
N PHE A 36 2.93 -7.67 2.25
CA PHE A 36 2.60 -8.55 1.14
C PHE A 36 3.06 -9.97 1.49
N ARG A 37 2.28 -10.98 1.12
CA ARG A 37 2.65 -12.39 1.26
C ARG A 37 2.31 -13.16 -0.01
N CYS A 38 3.25 -13.99 -0.45
CA CYS A 38 3.03 -14.93 -1.54
C CYS A 38 2.14 -16.07 -1.07
N GLN A 39 1.07 -16.35 -1.82
CA GLN A 39 0.15 -17.44 -1.51
C GLN A 39 0.75 -18.84 -1.78
N PHE A 40 1.84 -18.93 -2.54
CA PHE A 40 2.45 -20.21 -2.92
C PHE A 40 3.69 -20.54 -2.07
N CYS A 41 4.69 -19.67 -2.05
CA CYS A 41 5.95 -19.92 -1.33
C CYS A 41 6.00 -19.27 0.06
N GLY A 42 4.95 -18.53 0.46
CA GLY A 42 4.90 -17.85 1.77
C GLY A 42 5.82 -16.65 1.92
N HIS A 43 6.64 -16.32 0.90
CA HIS A 43 7.57 -15.18 0.96
C HIS A 43 6.82 -13.89 1.29
N GLY A 44 7.32 -13.13 2.27
CA GLY A 44 6.76 -11.87 2.71
C GLY A 44 7.66 -10.68 2.39
N LYS A 45 7.07 -9.53 2.14
CA LYS A 45 7.76 -8.23 2.12
C LYS A 45 6.88 -7.16 2.70
N THR A 46 7.49 -6.13 3.28
CA THR A 46 6.77 -4.97 3.82
C THR A 46 7.24 -3.72 3.12
N TRP A 47 6.31 -2.88 2.70
CA TRP A 47 6.58 -1.55 2.20
C TRP A 47 6.35 -0.56 3.33
N ARG A 48 7.44 0.09 3.71
CA ARG A 48 7.46 1.24 4.61
C ARG A 48 7.66 2.52 3.79
N ARG A 49 7.68 3.67 4.47
CA ARG A 49 7.83 5.00 3.84
C ARG A 49 8.97 5.06 2.83
N ASP A 50 10.14 4.55 3.16
CA ASP A 50 11.32 4.50 2.30
C ASP A 50 11.07 3.73 0.99
N VAL A 51 10.39 2.59 1.08
CA VAL A 51 10.05 1.78 -0.10
C VAL A 51 8.97 2.46 -0.95
N MET A 52 7.96 3.05 -0.30
CA MET A 52 6.86 3.76 -0.97
C MET A 52 7.37 4.97 -1.76
N LEU A 53 8.24 5.77 -1.16
CA LEU A 53 8.82 6.97 -1.78
C LEU A 53 9.98 6.66 -2.72
N GLY A 54 10.64 5.51 -2.57
CA GLY A 54 11.69 5.04 -3.46
C GLY A 54 11.14 4.16 -4.59
N ARG A 55 11.25 2.84 -4.41
CA ARG A 55 10.96 1.85 -5.46
C ARG A 55 9.51 1.81 -5.91
N ALA A 56 8.57 2.10 -5.02
CA ALA A 56 7.14 2.07 -5.33
C ALA A 56 6.56 3.46 -5.68
N ARG A 57 7.39 4.49 -5.89
CA ARG A 57 6.95 5.87 -6.13
C ARG A 57 5.99 6.01 -7.32
N GLY A 58 6.16 5.19 -8.36
CA GLY A 58 5.30 5.18 -9.55
C GLY A 58 3.89 4.64 -9.27
N LEU A 59 3.65 4.06 -8.10
CA LEU A 59 2.37 3.49 -7.67
C LEU A 59 1.65 4.37 -6.64
N LEU A 60 2.18 5.56 -6.31
CA LEU A 60 1.61 6.43 -5.26
C LEU A 60 0.14 6.81 -5.51
N ASN A 61 -0.27 6.95 -6.78
CA ASN A 61 -1.66 7.21 -7.16
C ASN A 61 -2.51 5.94 -7.35
N CYS A 62 -1.90 4.75 -7.33
CA CYS A 62 -2.64 3.50 -7.46
C CYS A 62 -3.32 3.13 -6.13
N THR A 63 -4.51 2.55 -6.24
CA THR A 63 -5.25 1.90 -5.17
C THR A 63 -4.59 0.59 -4.76
N MET A 64 -4.89 0.10 -3.55
CA MET A 64 -4.40 -1.20 -3.09
C MET A 64 -4.84 -2.35 -4.01
N THR A 65 -6.04 -2.29 -4.58
CA THR A 65 -6.52 -3.27 -5.58
C THR A 65 -5.62 -3.28 -6.82
N GLU A 66 -5.30 -2.11 -7.38
CA GLU A 66 -4.41 -2.02 -8.54
C GLU A 66 -2.99 -2.50 -8.23
N ILE A 67 -2.50 -2.21 -7.02
CA ILE A 67 -1.20 -2.69 -6.54
C ILE A 67 -1.21 -4.20 -6.37
N GLN A 68 -2.26 -4.76 -5.78
CA GLN A 68 -2.45 -6.21 -5.62
C GLN A 68 -2.39 -6.93 -6.96
N ALA A 69 -3.04 -6.38 -7.99
CA ALA A 69 -3.03 -6.92 -9.35
C ALA A 69 -1.63 -6.88 -10.00
N LYS A 70 -0.76 -5.98 -9.56
CA LYS A 70 0.64 -5.84 -10.04
C LYS A 70 1.66 -6.59 -9.17
N ALA A 71 1.27 -7.09 -8.00
CA ALA A 71 2.19 -7.66 -7.01
C ALA A 71 2.69 -9.06 -7.40
N VAL A 72 3.92 -9.11 -7.94
CA VAL A 72 4.62 -10.36 -8.30
C VAL A 72 5.54 -10.84 -7.17
N CYS A 73 5.67 -12.17 -7.03
CA CYS A 73 6.63 -12.76 -6.11
C CYS A 73 8.04 -12.75 -6.72
N PRO A 74 9.08 -12.28 -6.01
CA PRO A 74 10.45 -12.33 -6.51
C PRO A 74 11.09 -13.72 -6.41
N ARG A 75 10.45 -14.69 -5.73
CA ARG A 75 11.02 -16.01 -5.41
C ARG A 75 10.38 -17.16 -6.20
N CYS A 76 9.20 -16.97 -6.78
CA CYS A 76 8.51 -17.99 -7.55
C CYS A 76 7.63 -17.34 -8.64
N PRO A 77 7.13 -18.12 -9.62
CA PRO A 77 6.21 -17.63 -10.65
C PRO A 77 4.85 -17.15 -10.11
N GLY A 78 4.63 -17.26 -8.80
CA GLY A 78 3.39 -16.88 -8.13
C GLY A 78 3.21 -15.37 -7.95
N ARG A 79 2.02 -15.00 -7.48
CA ARG A 79 1.68 -13.63 -7.09
C ARG A 79 1.77 -13.44 -5.58
N MET A 80 1.78 -12.18 -5.14
CA MET A 80 1.68 -11.80 -3.72
C MET A 80 0.34 -11.12 -3.43
N PRO A 81 -0.80 -11.83 -3.58
CA PRO A 81 -2.10 -11.20 -3.47
C PRO A 81 -2.51 -10.94 -2.02
N ILE A 82 -1.91 -11.65 -1.04
CA ILE A 82 -2.23 -11.42 0.36
C ILE A 82 -1.59 -10.09 0.77
N MET A 83 -2.41 -9.06 0.99
CA MET A 83 -1.95 -7.77 1.47
C MET A 83 -2.53 -7.48 2.84
N THR A 84 -1.70 -6.89 3.71
CA THR A 84 -2.11 -6.40 5.01
C THR A 84 -1.60 -4.97 5.19
N PHE A 85 -2.20 -4.23 6.11
CA PHE A 85 -1.63 -2.98 6.57
C PHE A 85 -1.43 -3.03 8.09
N ASN A 86 -0.45 -2.28 8.58
CA ASN A 86 -0.25 -1.99 9.98
C ASN A 86 -0.20 -0.47 10.17
N GLY A 87 -0.96 0.07 11.11
CA GLY A 87 -1.05 1.51 11.35
C GLY A 87 -2.43 1.93 11.85
N VAL A 88 -2.63 3.23 11.99
CA VAL A 88 -3.90 3.81 12.47
C VAL A 88 -4.85 4.08 11.31
N LEU A 89 -6.12 3.70 11.43
CA LEU A 89 -7.13 3.99 10.40
C LEU A 89 -7.34 5.49 10.21
N TYR A 90 -7.36 6.24 11.31
CA TYR A 90 -7.49 7.69 11.33
C TYR A 90 -6.38 8.28 12.20
N PRO A 91 -5.55 9.20 11.66
CA PRO A 91 -4.53 9.87 12.45
C PRO A 91 -5.20 10.81 13.47
N ALA A 92 -4.64 10.88 14.68
CA ALA A 92 -5.14 11.76 15.74
C ALA A 92 -5.13 13.25 15.36
N ASN A 93 -4.20 13.65 14.48
CA ASN A 93 -4.14 14.99 13.91
C ASN A 93 -4.03 14.88 12.37
N PRO A 94 -5.15 14.98 11.64
CA PRO A 94 -5.16 14.84 10.18
C PRO A 94 -4.41 15.99 9.48
N ALA A 95 -4.46 17.20 10.02
CA ALA A 95 -3.74 18.35 9.45
C ALA A 95 -2.22 18.14 9.52
N LYS A 96 -1.72 17.64 10.67
CA LYS A 96 -0.31 17.28 10.82
C LYS A 96 0.08 16.13 9.90
N ALA A 97 -0.71 15.06 9.83
CA ALA A 97 -0.45 13.93 8.94
C ALA A 97 -0.36 14.37 7.47
N ARG A 98 -1.27 15.26 7.04
CA ARG A 98 -1.27 15.88 5.71
C ARG A 98 -0.01 16.72 5.46
N TRP A 99 0.43 17.50 6.44
CA TRP A 99 1.67 18.27 6.35
C TRP A 99 2.91 17.36 6.26
N ASP A 100 2.96 16.32 7.08
CA ASP A 100 4.08 15.37 7.12
C ASP A 100 4.23 14.62 5.79
N VAL A 101 3.12 14.19 5.16
CA VAL A 101 3.20 13.56 3.83
C VAL A 101 3.59 14.55 2.74
N MET A 102 3.15 15.80 2.81
CA MET A 102 3.59 16.83 1.86
C MET A 102 5.11 17.04 1.93
N ASN A 103 5.67 17.17 3.13
CA ASN A 103 7.12 17.28 3.31
C ASN A 103 7.85 16.03 2.79
N ALA A 104 7.36 14.84 3.13
CA ALA A 104 7.98 13.60 2.67
C ALA A 104 7.97 13.45 1.14
N LEU A 105 6.92 13.92 0.46
CA LEU A 105 6.87 13.97 -1.01
C LEU A 105 7.89 14.96 -1.55
N LEU A 106 7.99 16.16 -0.98
CA LEU A 106 8.96 17.18 -1.39
C LEU A 106 10.40 16.72 -1.20
N GLU A 107 10.71 16.10 -0.06
CA GLU A 107 12.03 15.51 0.24
C GLU A 107 12.39 14.39 -0.74
N ALA A 108 11.40 13.64 -1.22
CA ALA A 108 11.57 12.63 -2.26
C ALA A 108 11.66 13.20 -3.69
N GLY A 109 11.62 14.53 -3.86
CA GLY A 109 11.64 15.20 -5.15
C GLY A 109 10.34 15.07 -5.93
N LEU A 110 9.22 14.81 -5.25
CA LEU A 110 7.90 14.65 -5.83
C LEU A 110 7.05 15.92 -5.61
N ILE A 111 6.18 16.23 -6.58
CA ILE A 111 5.30 17.40 -6.52
C ILE A 111 4.00 17.00 -5.79
N PRO A 112 3.71 17.49 -4.58
CA PRO A 112 2.54 17.05 -3.80
C PRO A 112 1.19 17.28 -4.50
N ALA A 113 1.09 18.32 -5.33
CA ALA A 113 -0.10 18.63 -6.10
C ALA A 113 -0.51 17.51 -7.07
N HIS A 114 0.44 16.72 -7.60
CA HIS A 114 0.14 15.58 -8.48
C HIS A 114 -0.60 14.43 -7.77
N TYR A 115 -0.66 14.47 -6.44
CA TYR A 115 -1.27 13.46 -5.59
C TYR A 115 -2.50 13.96 -4.83
N GLY A 116 -2.91 15.22 -5.06
CA GLY A 116 -4.05 15.86 -4.38
C GLY A 116 -3.68 16.71 -3.16
N TYR A 117 -2.39 16.97 -2.94
CA TYR A 117 -1.90 17.82 -1.85
C TYR A 117 -1.46 19.19 -2.39
N GLY A 118 -2.42 20.08 -2.58
CA GLY A 118 -2.19 21.47 -3.00
C GLY A 118 -3.23 22.44 -2.44
N HIS A 119 -2.97 23.75 -2.58
CA HIS A 119 -3.93 24.82 -2.26
C HIS A 119 -5.09 24.79 -3.27
N GLY A 120 -6.05 23.90 -3.07
CA GLY A 120 -7.22 23.77 -3.96
C GLY A 120 -8.05 22.50 -3.79
N GLY A 121 -7.82 21.68 -2.76
CA GLY A 121 -8.73 20.60 -2.41
C GLY A 121 -9.89 21.14 -1.59
N ARG A 122 -11.09 21.14 -2.18
CA ARG A 122 -12.36 21.21 -1.44
C ARG A 122 -12.48 20.10 -0.42
#